data_AF-A0A2U1WPR0-F1
#
_entry.id   AF-A0A2U1WPR0-F1
#
_cell.length_a   1.000
_cell.length_b   1.000
_cell.length_c   1.000
_cell.angle_alpha   90.00
_cell.angle_beta   90.00
_cell.angle_gamma   90.00
#
_symmetry.space_group_name_H-M   'P 1'
#
loop_
_entity.id
_entity.type
_entity.pdbx_description
1 polymer ?
#
loop_
_entity_poly.entity_id
_entity_poly.type
_entity_poly.pdbx_seq_one_letter_code
_entity_poly.pdbx_strand_id
1 'polypeptide(L)'
;MRPVGLPGGDKDGSLRTELAFFVVERSGGWLVRADGFVYGPYASFILALHGAVHEAQAAGDCGFASLVLVQSSGGQPYEAAWTYGRDPYPFADAP
;
A
#
# COMPACT_ATOMS: atom_id res chain seq x y z
N MET A 1 6.04 -49.93 12.83
CA MET A 1 6.23 -48.80 13.77
C MET A 1 7.48 -48.03 13.36
N ARG A 2 7.32 -46.87 12.72
CA ARG A 2 8.37 -45.87 12.48
C ARG A 2 7.74 -44.48 12.67
N PRO A 3 8.44 -43.53 13.29
CA PRO A 3 7.85 -42.24 13.65
C PRO A 3 7.59 -41.42 12.39
N VAL A 4 6.43 -40.76 12.40
CA VAL A 4 6.02 -39.76 11.42
C VAL A 4 7.03 -38.62 11.43
N GLY A 5 7.64 -38.35 10.29
CA GLY A 5 8.42 -37.14 10.03
C GLY A 5 7.71 -36.39 8.93
N LEU A 6 6.83 -35.46 9.33
CA LEU A 6 6.28 -34.46 8.42
C LEU A 6 7.45 -33.61 7.92
N PRO A 7 7.72 -33.53 6.60
CA PRO A 7 8.58 -32.47 6.10
C PRO A 7 7.82 -31.15 6.27
N GLY A 8 8.23 -30.42 7.31
CA GLY A 8 8.00 -28.99 7.45
C GLY A 8 8.49 -28.30 6.18
N GLY A 9 7.55 -27.63 5.54
CA GLY A 9 7.75 -26.73 4.43
C GLY A 9 6.55 -25.83 4.51
N ASP A 10 6.63 -24.88 5.42
CA ASP A 10 5.65 -23.90 5.79
C ASP A 10 5.21 -23.18 4.51
N LYS A 11 4.15 -23.71 3.88
CA LYS A 11 3.34 -22.99 2.89
C LYS A 11 2.35 -22.08 3.60
N ASP A 12 2.71 -21.60 4.78
CA ASP A 12 2.05 -20.48 5.39
C ASP A 12 2.63 -19.26 4.68
N GLY A 13 1.98 -18.86 3.59
CA GLY A 13 2.14 -17.52 3.06
C GLY A 13 1.82 -16.60 4.23
N SER A 14 2.88 -16.16 4.93
CA SER A 14 2.74 -15.46 6.19
C SER A 14 1.69 -14.40 6.00
N LEU A 15 0.73 -14.39 6.93
CA LEU A 15 -0.29 -13.37 7.12
C LEU A 15 0.39 -12.00 7.35
N ARG A 16 1.17 -11.51 6.38
CA ARG A 16 1.66 -10.14 6.40
C ARG A 16 0.41 -9.31 6.36
N THR A 17 0.17 -8.59 7.45
CA THR A 17 -0.96 -7.69 7.55
C THR A 17 -0.94 -6.78 6.32
N GLU A 18 -2.00 -6.85 5.53
CA GLU A 18 -2.14 -6.07 4.31
C GLU A 18 -2.52 -4.64 4.67
N LEU A 19 -1.70 -3.67 4.26
CA LEU A 19 -1.89 -2.25 4.52
C LEU A 19 -2.16 -1.54 3.19
N ALA A 20 -3.42 -1.20 2.97
CA ALA A 20 -3.84 -0.48 1.77
C ALA A 20 -3.96 1.03 2.05
N PHE A 21 -3.28 1.82 1.23
CA PHE A 21 -3.30 3.28 1.26
C PHE A 21 -4.19 3.80 0.14
N PHE A 22 -5.35 4.32 0.50
CA PHE A 22 -6.37 4.81 -0.43
C PHE A 22 -6.19 6.31 -0.68
N VAL A 23 -5.82 6.68 -1.90
CA VAL A 23 -5.81 8.07 -2.35
C VAL A 23 -7.23 8.43 -2.78
N VAL A 24 -7.85 9.35 -2.05
CA VAL A 24 -9.25 9.75 -2.21
C VAL A 24 -9.33 11.24 -2.52
N GLU A 25 -10.11 11.59 -3.53
CA GLU A 25 -10.46 12.99 -3.83
C GLU A 25 -11.56 13.47 -2.88
N ARG A 26 -11.40 14.67 -2.33
CA ARG A 26 -12.44 15.39 -1.59
C ARG A 26 -12.66 16.77 -2.18
N SER A 27 -13.80 17.39 -1.87
CA SER A 27 -14.24 18.70 -2.39
C SER A 27 -13.28 19.89 -2.20
N GLY A 28 -12.12 19.70 -1.55
CA GLY A 28 -11.09 20.73 -1.38
C GLY A 28 -9.66 20.22 -1.49
N GLY A 29 -9.44 19.01 -2.04
CA GLY A 29 -8.11 18.45 -2.20
C GLY A 29 -8.08 16.93 -2.12
N TRP A 30 -6.89 16.38 -1.96
CA TRP A 30 -6.66 14.94 -1.93
C TRP A 30 -6.28 14.50 -0.52
N LEU A 31 -6.69 13.29 -0.14
CA LEU A 31 -6.35 12.71 1.15
C LEU A 31 -6.00 11.24 0.98
N VAL A 32 -5.12 10.75 1.85
CA VAL A 32 -4.75 9.34 1.88
C VAL A 32 -5.36 8.72 3.12
N ARG A 33 -6.00 7.56 2.99
CA ARG A 33 -6.53 6.80 4.13
C ARG A 33 -5.86 5.45 4.21
N ALA A 34 -5.45 5.01 5.39
CA ALA A 34 -4.89 3.68 5.60
C ALA A 34 -5.20 3.22 7.03
N ASP A 35 -5.79 2.04 7.20
CA ASP A 35 -6.04 1.42 8.52
C ASP A 35 -6.57 2.37 9.61
N GLY A 36 -7.53 3.23 9.27
CA GLY A 36 -8.12 4.22 10.20
C GLY A 36 -7.35 5.53 10.33
N PHE A 37 -6.14 5.63 9.79
CA PHE A 37 -5.37 6.86 9.66
C PHE A 37 -5.77 7.65 8.41
N VAL A 38 -5.64 8.98 8.49
CA VAL A 38 -5.87 9.91 7.39
C VAL A 38 -4.69 10.86 7.28
N TYR A 39 -4.10 10.96 6.10
CA TYR A 39 -2.98 11.84 5.78
C TYR A 39 -3.44 12.94 4.79
N GLY A 40 -2.88 14.14 4.96
CA GLY A 40 -3.25 15.33 4.19
C GLY A 40 -4.01 16.36 5.03
N PRO A 41 -4.72 17.32 4.41
CA PRO A 41 -5.06 17.39 2.99
C PRO A 41 -3.88 17.78 2.09
N TYR A 42 -3.80 17.17 0.92
CA TYR A 42 -2.83 17.45 -0.14
C TYR A 42 -3.46 18.34 -1.21
N ALA A 43 -2.65 19.25 -1.76
CA ALA A 43 -3.10 20.20 -2.79
C ALA A 43 -3.33 19.56 -4.17
N SER A 44 -2.75 18.39 -4.45
CA SER A 44 -2.85 17.70 -5.73
C SER A 44 -2.81 16.18 -5.58
N PHE A 45 -3.32 15.47 -6.59
CA PHE A 45 -3.28 14.01 -6.67
C PHE A 45 -1.85 13.48 -6.56
N ILE A 46 -0.90 14.10 -7.25
CA ILE A 46 0.50 13.68 -7.25
C ILE A 46 1.09 13.77 -5.83
N LEU A 47 0.82 14.85 -5.09
CA LEU A 47 1.30 14.99 -3.71
C LEU A 47 0.68 13.94 -2.77
N ALA A 48 -0.62 13.63 -2.93
CA ALA A 48 -1.26 12.58 -2.17
C ALA A 48 -0.73 11.19 -2.52
N LEU A 49 -0.48 10.93 -3.80
CA LEU A 49 0.11 9.68 -4.27
C LEU A 49 1.53 9.51 -3.73
N HIS A 50 2.35 10.57 -3.72
CA HIS A 50 3.67 10.57 -3.10
C HIS A 50 3.59 10.24 -1.61
N GLY A 51 2.69 10.89 -0.88
CA GLY A 51 2.47 10.60 0.54
C GLY A 51 2.06 9.14 0.77
N ALA A 52 1.12 8.64 -0.01
CA ALA A 52 0.65 7.26 0.08
C ALA A 52 1.75 6.24 -0.19
N VAL A 53 2.56 6.45 -1.23
CA VAL A 53 3.67 5.54 -1.59
C VAL A 53 4.80 5.61 -0.56
N HIS A 54 5.10 6.78 -0.01
CA HIS A 54 6.10 6.91 1.06
C HIS A 54 5.66 6.11 2.30
N GLU A 55 4.43 6.32 2.78
CA GLU A 55 3.91 5.60 3.94
C GLU A 55 3.78 4.10 3.67
N ALA A 56 3.37 3.72 2.46
CA ALA A 56 3.32 2.32 2.04
C ALA A 56 4.71 1.68 2.01
N GLN A 57 5.72 2.38 1.51
CA GLN A 57 7.10 1.91 1.52
C GLN A 57 7.59 1.70 2.96
N ALA A 58 7.37 2.67 3.85
CA ALA A 58 7.74 2.56 5.26
C ALA A 58 7.05 1.38 5.97
N ALA A 59 5.75 1.17 5.70
CA ALA A 59 5.03 0.00 6.20
C ALA A 59 5.62 -1.30 5.65
N GLY A 60 5.97 -1.34 4.36
CA GLY A 60 6.63 -2.49 3.75
C GLY A 60 7.96 -2.83 4.41
N ASP A 61 8.77 -1.81 4.71
CA ASP A 61 10.04 -1.95 5.41
C ASP A 61 9.87 -2.41 6.87
N CYS A 62 8.72 -2.13 7.49
CA CYS A 62 8.32 -2.69 8.79
C CYS A 62 7.80 -4.14 8.73
N GLY A 63 7.70 -4.73 7.53
CA GLY A 63 7.26 -6.13 7.33
C GLY A 63 5.79 -6.30 6.91
N PHE A 64 5.07 -5.20 6.65
CA PHE A 64 3.68 -5.26 6.17
C PHE A 64 3.60 -5.53 4.67
N ALA A 65 2.48 -6.08 4.20
CA ALA A 65 2.19 -6.17 2.77
C ALA A 65 1.45 -4.89 2.35
N SER A 66 2.18 -3.88 1.89
CA SER A 66 1.61 -2.57 1.60
C SER A 66 1.35 -2.32 0.11
N LEU A 67 0.23 -1.66 -0.17
CA LEU A 67 -0.15 -1.24 -1.52
C LEU A 67 -0.85 0.12 -1.51
N VAL A 68 -0.80 0.81 -2.63
CA VAL A 68 -1.46 2.10 -2.85
C VAL A 68 -2.57 1.92 -3.87
N LEU A 69 -3.76 2.35 -3.47
CA LEU A 69 -4.99 2.28 -4.23
C LEU A 69 -5.44 3.70 -4.57
N VAL A 70 -5.69 3.97 -5.85
CA VAL A 70 -6.17 5.26 -6.32
C VAL A 70 -7.60 5.10 -6.82
N GLN A 71 -8.48 6.03 -6.42
CA GLN A 71 -9.82 6.10 -7.01
C GLN A 71 -9.75 6.95 -8.28
N SER A 72 -9.94 6.32 -9.44
CA SER A 72 -10.20 7.07 -10.67
C SER A 72 -11.56 7.79 -10.53
N SER A 73 -11.58 9.08 -10.89
CA SER A 73 -12.72 9.97 -10.64
C SER A 73 -14.03 9.40 -11.20
N GLY A 74 -15.15 9.69 -10.53
CA GLY A 74 -16.49 9.27 -10.99
C GLY A 74 -16.99 7.92 -10.45
N GLY A 75 -16.44 7.44 -9.33
CA GLY A 75 -16.93 6.22 -8.67
C GLY A 75 -16.46 4.91 -9.33
N GLN A 76 -15.37 4.98 -10.10
CA GLN A 76 -14.68 3.80 -10.60
C GLN A 76 -14.06 2.99 -9.44
N PRO A 77 -13.84 1.67 -9.64
CA PRO A 77 -13.14 0.86 -8.66
C PRO A 77 -11.75 1.44 -8.37
N TYR A 78 -11.28 1.26 -7.14
CA TYR A 78 -9.91 1.60 -6.78
C TYR A 78 -8.94 0.71 -7.56
N GLU A 79 -7.94 1.32 -8.19
CA GLU A 79 -6.90 0.61 -8.92
C GLU A 79 -5.58 0.66 -8.15
N ALA A 80 -4.83 -0.44 -8.18
CA ALA A 80 -3.50 -0.50 -7.58
C ALA A 80 -2.54 0.36 -8.39
N ALA A 81 -2.14 1.49 -7.82
CA ALA A 81 -1.15 2.39 -8.40
C ALA A 81 0.28 1.96 -8.06
N TRP A 82 0.48 1.29 -6.92
CA TRP A 82 1.79 0.84 -6.46
C TRP A 82 1.69 -0.28 -5.44
N THR A 83 2.65 -1.20 -5.43
CA THR A 83 2.73 -2.33 -4.49
C THR A 83 4.17 -2.55 -4.01
N TYR A 84 4.37 -2.66 -2.70
CA TYR A 84 5.70 -2.88 -2.13
C TYR A 84 6.34 -4.18 -2.62
N GLY A 85 7.61 -4.10 -3.06
CA GLY A 85 8.38 -5.23 -3.56
C GLY A 85 7.98 -5.73 -4.95
N ARG A 86 6.93 -5.19 -5.56
CA ARG A 86 6.52 -5.48 -6.95
C ARG A 86 6.77 -4.30 -7.86
N ASP A 87 6.31 -3.12 -7.45
CA ASP A 87 6.45 -1.89 -8.22
C ASP A 87 7.70 -1.15 -7.73
N PRO A 88 8.58 -0.68 -8.63
CA PRO A 88 9.73 0.11 -8.23
C PRO A 88 9.24 1.37 -7.51
N TYR A 89 9.99 1.84 -6.52
CA TYR A 89 9.67 3.10 -5.86
C TYR A 89 9.73 4.22 -6.93
N PRO A 90 8.58 4.80 -7.32
CA PRO A 90 8.48 5.59 -8.55
C PRO A 90 9.14 6.97 -8.44
N PHE A 91 9.72 7.29 -7.27
CA PHE A 91 10.27 8.63 -6.97
C PHE A 91 11.75 8.60 -6.58
N ALA A 92 12.50 7.56 -6.99
CA ALA A 92 13.95 7.52 -6.86
C ALA A 92 14.66 8.64 -7.68
N ASP A 93 13.91 9.42 -8.48
CA ASP A 93 14.42 10.50 -9.34
C ASP A 93 13.78 11.88 -9.03
N ALA A 94 13.39 12.15 -7.78
CA ALA A 94 13.08 13.53 -7.39
C ALA A 94 14.39 14.25 -6.98
N PRO A 95 14.80 15.34 -7.66
CA PRO A 95 16.05 16.07 -7.38
C PRO A 95 16.05 16.80 -6.03
#